data_AF-A0A2D8R6I7-F1
#
_entry.id   AF-A0A2D8R6I7-F1
#
_cell.length_a   1.000
_cell.length_b   1.000
_cell.length_c   1.000
_cell.angle_alpha   90.00
_cell.angle_beta   90.00
_cell.angle_gamma   90.00
#
_symmetry.space_group_name_H-M   'P 1'
#
loop_
_entity.id
_entity.type
_entity.pdbx_description
1 polymer ?
#
loop_
_entity_poly.entity_id
_entity_poly.type
_entity_poly.pdbx_seq_one_letter_code
_entity_poly.pdbx_strand_id
1 'polypeptide(L)'
;MRALGYCTVAGLAAAMCPLAATTQSSPSPTPGQSTFSVFFQLTHVGTEEIRVEETDLGWTISSTGRVAGPIDLTIRQFEMRYDDAWRPQALSIDAVLGGQPYGVQATFTDTSAVSEIRENNETYDKVDPISADTVVLPTNFFGSYEALAIRLSTAEAGTTIPAYIAPQAEITVRLNRTTEQRIATSAGTIEAHRHFVTFLTRGNPFDAEIWSDAGHRLLRVSMPTMALDIARQDIVSLSARQESVRNERDKDLYIPASGFNLAATLTIPKPPDTALPEANNSDDDSEWPVVILVPGPESTDRDETYSGVPIYGNLAGGLSDQGFIVIRYDNRGIGQSGGRIEGATLLEYAEDVRSVVRYLRDRDDVDDRRIAVVGHDIGGWTAMLAASKERRIAALGLLGVPSTRGAEFVLEQQEQMLARTEISDEERLMKMELQRRIHDAVMTGVGWDKIPPEMRTQPAPWFASYLNFWPADVIQDLRQPMVVAHGDLDRQIVPRHADRLVEMGLARDRRVETELVRVDNLNHLLVPAVTGEVDEYPTLTKRTVSAELIAALGEKLREVMEPRR
;
A
#
# COMPACT_ATOMS: atom_id res chain seq x y z
N MET A 1 -33.06 -52.16 -22.27
CA MET A 1 -33.56 -52.04 -23.66
C MET A 1 -34.15 -50.64 -23.82
N ARG A 2 -33.63 -49.85 -24.77
CA ARG A 2 -34.17 -48.69 -25.55
C ARG A 2 -35.48 -48.02 -25.04
N ALA A 3 -35.75 -46.71 -25.12
CA ALA A 3 -35.09 -45.46 -25.53
C ALA A 3 -36.06 -44.33 -25.09
N LEU A 4 -35.60 -43.32 -24.33
CA LEU A 4 -35.52 -41.90 -24.74
C LEU A 4 -36.66 -41.39 -25.64
N GLY A 5 -37.61 -40.69 -25.03
CA GLY A 5 -38.68 -39.93 -25.68
C GLY A 5 -38.22 -38.52 -26.02
N TYR A 6 -38.42 -38.16 -27.29
CA TYR A 6 -38.31 -36.82 -27.85
C TYR A 6 -39.47 -35.94 -27.37
N CYS A 7 -39.19 -34.67 -27.08
CA CYS A 7 -40.17 -33.60 -27.27
C CYS A 7 -39.49 -32.37 -27.88
N THR A 8 -40.23 -31.81 -28.81
CA THR A 8 -39.81 -31.03 -29.96
C THR A 8 -39.71 -29.53 -29.66
N VAL A 9 -38.79 -28.91 -30.37
CA VAL A 9 -38.59 -27.48 -30.64
C VAL A 9 -39.92 -26.70 -30.82
N ALA A 10 -40.02 -25.54 -30.16
CA ALA A 10 -40.84 -24.41 -30.59
C ALA A 10 -40.01 -23.13 -30.42
N GLY A 11 -39.74 -22.46 -31.55
CA GLY A 11 -38.94 -21.24 -31.61
C GLY A 11 -39.73 -20.00 -31.19
N LEU A 12 -39.00 -19.08 -30.56
CA LEU A 12 -39.34 -17.66 -30.52
C LEU A 12 -38.05 -16.92 -30.88
N ALA A 13 -38.09 -16.29 -32.06
CA ALA A 13 -37.03 -15.46 -32.59
C ALA A 13 -36.81 -14.27 -31.65
N ALA A 14 -35.66 -14.23 -30.99
CA ALA A 14 -35.14 -13.01 -30.38
C ALA A 14 -34.49 -12.19 -31.49
N ALA A 15 -35.00 -10.97 -31.70
CA ALA A 15 -34.38 -9.99 -32.56
C ALA A 15 -32.95 -9.73 -32.07
N MET A 16 -31.96 -10.18 -32.84
CA MET A 16 -30.58 -9.70 -32.70
C MET A 16 -30.57 -8.26 -33.18
N CYS A 17 -30.68 -7.31 -32.26
CA CYS A 17 -30.15 -5.97 -32.50
C CYS A 17 -28.66 -6.14 -32.86
N PRO A 18 -28.17 -5.56 -33.96
CA PRO A 18 -26.73 -5.46 -34.15
C PRO A 18 -26.23 -4.58 -33.00
N LEU A 19 -25.41 -5.15 -32.12
CA LEU A 19 -24.53 -4.38 -31.26
C LEU A 19 -23.72 -3.50 -32.21
N ALA A 20 -24.05 -2.20 -32.24
CA ALA A 20 -23.17 -1.22 -32.82
C ALA A 20 -21.84 -1.36 -32.09
N ALA A 21 -20.80 -1.79 -32.79
CA ALA A 21 -19.44 -1.68 -32.30
C ALA A 21 -19.23 -0.19 -31.98
N THR A 22 -19.25 0.16 -30.70
CA THR A 22 -18.79 1.45 -30.24
C THR A 22 -17.35 1.54 -30.70
N THR A 23 -17.07 2.40 -31.68
CA THR A 23 -15.71 2.79 -32.02
C THR A 23 -15.09 3.35 -30.76
N GLN A 24 -14.30 2.54 -30.05
CA GLN A 24 -13.46 3.05 -28.97
C GLN A 24 -12.56 4.11 -29.62
N SER A 25 -12.75 5.37 -29.21
CA SER A 25 -11.82 6.43 -29.55
C SER A 25 -10.43 6.02 -29.09
N SER A 26 -9.42 6.18 -29.95
CA SER A 26 -8.03 5.92 -29.58
C SER A 26 -7.67 6.66 -28.29
N PRO A 27 -6.95 6.03 -27.36
CA PRO A 27 -6.55 6.69 -26.13
C PRO A 27 -5.73 7.95 -26.43
N SER A 28 -6.08 9.05 -25.77
CA SER A 28 -5.38 10.34 -25.89
C SER A 28 -4.63 10.59 -24.58
N PRO A 29 -3.30 10.37 -24.54
CA PRO A 29 -2.53 10.63 -23.33
C PRO A 29 -2.43 12.13 -23.05
N THR A 30 -2.22 12.49 -21.78
CA THR A 30 -1.94 13.88 -21.41
C THR A 30 -0.55 14.29 -21.93
N PRO A 31 -0.42 15.26 -22.85
CA PRO A 31 0.89 15.69 -23.34
C PRO A 31 1.75 16.26 -22.21
N GLY A 32 3.07 16.11 -22.33
CA GLY A 32 4.01 16.69 -21.37
C GLY A 32 5.30 15.91 -21.21
N GLN A 33 6.19 16.46 -20.40
CA GLN A 33 7.53 15.93 -20.14
C GLN A 33 7.62 15.32 -18.75
N SER A 34 8.33 14.19 -18.66
CA SER A 34 8.57 13.44 -17.44
C SER A 34 10.02 12.97 -17.38
N THR A 35 10.65 13.04 -16.21
CA THR A 35 11.99 12.48 -15.99
C THR A 35 11.88 11.14 -15.28
N PHE A 36 12.57 10.14 -15.82
CA PHE A 36 12.62 8.79 -15.29
C PHE A 36 14.01 8.47 -14.76
N SER A 37 14.05 7.78 -13.63
CA SER A 37 15.25 7.18 -13.07
C SER A 37 15.34 5.72 -13.52
N VAL A 38 16.53 5.32 -13.94
CA VAL A 38 16.84 3.96 -14.39
C VAL A 38 17.64 3.26 -13.29
N PHE A 39 17.15 2.11 -12.86
CA PHE A 39 17.75 1.26 -11.86
C PHE A 39 18.13 -0.08 -12.46
N PHE A 40 19.37 -0.53 -12.21
CA PHE A 40 19.85 -1.86 -12.54
C PHE A 40 20.30 -2.54 -11.25
N GLN A 41 19.76 -3.73 -10.97
CA GLN A 41 19.98 -4.42 -9.69
C GLN A 41 19.74 -3.50 -8.48
N LEU A 42 18.62 -2.77 -8.52
CA LEU A 42 18.20 -1.78 -7.50
C LEU A 42 19.16 -0.59 -7.30
N THR A 43 20.19 -0.47 -8.13
CA THR A 43 21.13 0.65 -8.09
C THR A 43 20.75 1.67 -9.15
N HIS A 44 20.64 2.94 -8.77
CA HIS A 44 20.42 4.02 -9.71
C HIS A 44 21.61 4.16 -10.67
N VAL A 45 21.38 3.94 -11.96
CA VAL A 45 22.42 3.93 -13.00
C VAL A 45 22.26 5.05 -14.03
N GLY A 46 21.14 5.77 -14.04
CA GLY A 46 20.95 6.83 -15.02
C GLY A 46 19.56 7.44 -15.03
N THR A 47 19.34 8.35 -15.96
CA THR A 47 18.06 9.04 -16.15
C THR A 47 17.72 9.18 -17.62
N GLU A 48 16.43 9.16 -17.93
CA GLU A 48 15.87 9.47 -19.25
C GLU A 48 14.77 10.51 -19.10
N GLU A 49 14.83 11.57 -19.91
CA GLU A 49 13.79 12.57 -20.02
C GLU A 49 12.92 12.22 -21.23
N ILE A 50 11.63 11.99 -21.00
CA ILE A 50 10.68 11.53 -22.01
C ILE A 50 9.60 12.60 -22.18
N ARG A 51 9.28 12.94 -23.42
CA ARG A 51 8.23 13.87 -23.79
C ARG A 51 7.23 13.21 -24.72
N VAL A 52 5.94 13.41 -24.44
CA VAL A 52 4.82 13.00 -25.29
C VAL A 52 4.11 14.26 -25.78
N GLU A 53 3.97 14.41 -27.09
CA GLU A 53 3.40 15.59 -27.75
C GLU A 53 2.33 15.16 -28.78
N GLU A 54 1.21 15.87 -28.78
CA GLU A 54 0.23 15.84 -29.85
C GLU A 54 0.66 16.85 -30.93
N THR A 55 0.55 16.45 -32.20
CA THR A 55 0.95 17.23 -33.37
C THR A 55 -0.15 17.16 -34.43
N ASP A 56 -0.13 18.05 -35.42
CA ASP A 56 -1.08 18.02 -36.54
C ASP A 56 -1.04 16.72 -37.36
N LEU A 57 -0.02 15.88 -37.17
CA LEU A 57 0.21 14.62 -37.90
C LEU A 57 0.00 13.38 -37.02
N GLY A 58 -0.48 13.54 -35.79
CA GLY A 58 -0.64 12.49 -34.79
C GLY A 58 0.24 12.72 -33.57
N TRP A 59 0.86 11.67 -33.05
CA TRP A 59 1.59 11.70 -31.78
C TRP A 59 3.10 11.55 -31.96
N THR A 60 3.88 12.25 -31.14
CA THR A 60 5.33 12.11 -31.08
C THR A 60 5.76 11.79 -29.66
N ILE A 61 6.60 10.77 -29.52
CA ILE A 61 7.35 10.47 -28.31
C ILE A 61 8.81 10.78 -28.58
N SER A 62 9.42 11.64 -27.77
CA SER A 62 10.86 11.91 -27.85
C SER A 62 11.54 11.70 -26.51
N SER A 63 12.83 11.32 -26.54
CA SER A 63 13.61 11.22 -25.31
C SER A 63 15.10 11.48 -25.50
N THR A 64 15.72 11.89 -24.39
CA THR A 64 17.18 11.99 -24.24
C THR A 64 17.57 11.45 -22.86
N GLY A 65 18.80 10.97 -22.70
CA GLY A 65 19.17 10.34 -21.44
C GLY A 65 20.56 9.76 -21.41
N ARG A 66 20.98 9.36 -20.21
CA ARG A 66 22.25 8.68 -20.00
C ARG A 66 22.08 7.60 -18.95
N VAL A 67 22.53 6.40 -19.28
CA VAL A 67 22.53 5.21 -18.43
C VAL A 67 23.94 4.66 -18.36
N ALA A 68 24.51 4.64 -17.17
CA ALA A 68 25.83 4.09 -16.87
C ALA A 68 25.74 2.58 -16.56
N GLY A 69 26.88 1.97 -16.22
CA GLY A 69 26.94 0.57 -15.82
C GLY A 69 26.80 -0.38 -17.02
N PRO A 70 26.13 -1.54 -16.87
CA PRO A 70 26.18 -2.63 -17.85
C PRO A 70 25.46 -2.35 -19.18
N ILE A 71 24.64 -1.30 -19.26
CA ILE A 71 23.97 -0.88 -20.50
C ILE A 71 24.85 0.10 -21.29
N ASP A 72 25.57 1.01 -20.60
CA ASP A 72 26.43 2.07 -21.17
C ASP A 72 25.81 2.77 -22.39
N LEU A 73 24.73 3.52 -22.16
CA LEU A 73 23.93 4.16 -23.19
C LEU A 73 23.86 5.68 -22.98
N THR A 74 24.11 6.43 -24.04
CA THR A 74 23.80 7.86 -24.13
C THR A 74 22.83 8.08 -25.28
N ILE A 75 21.59 8.45 -24.96
CA ILE A 75 20.54 8.77 -25.92
C ILE A 75 20.66 10.26 -26.26
N ARG A 76 21.18 10.58 -27.44
CA ARG A 76 21.24 11.97 -27.93
C ARG A 76 19.91 12.39 -28.52
N GLN A 77 19.27 11.46 -29.22
CA GLN A 77 17.94 11.60 -29.76
C GLN A 77 17.28 10.22 -29.85
N PHE A 78 16.08 10.12 -29.30
CA PHE A 78 15.10 9.11 -29.64
C PHE A 78 13.83 9.86 -30.04
N GLU A 79 13.25 9.50 -31.17
CA GLU A 79 11.97 10.04 -31.64
C GLU A 79 11.16 8.92 -32.29
N MET A 80 9.90 8.80 -31.90
CA MET A 80 8.94 7.87 -32.46
C MET A 80 7.65 8.61 -32.78
N ARG A 81 7.19 8.48 -34.03
CA ARG A 81 5.99 9.15 -34.55
C ARG A 81 4.89 8.13 -34.82
N TYR A 82 3.67 8.49 -34.45
CA TYR A 82 2.47 7.69 -34.62
C TYR A 82 1.35 8.51 -35.25
N ASP A 83 0.40 7.86 -35.91
CA ASP A 83 -0.86 8.50 -36.29
C ASP A 83 -1.84 8.59 -35.10
N ASP A 84 -3.02 9.18 -35.31
CA ASP A 84 -4.08 9.29 -34.29
C ASP A 84 -4.63 7.93 -33.81
N ALA A 85 -4.37 6.85 -34.56
CA ALA A 85 -4.71 5.48 -34.20
C ALA A 85 -3.57 4.76 -33.46
N TRP A 86 -2.50 5.49 -33.09
CA TRP A 86 -1.31 4.95 -32.46
C TRP A 86 -0.61 3.88 -33.30
N ARG A 87 -0.71 3.96 -34.63
CA ARG A 87 0.07 3.12 -35.56
C ARG A 87 1.41 3.79 -35.85
N PRO A 88 2.52 3.03 -35.84
CA PRO A 88 3.85 3.59 -36.02
C PRO A 88 4.01 4.17 -37.43
N GLN A 89 4.64 5.33 -37.55
CA GLN A 89 4.95 5.99 -38.82
C GLN A 89 6.45 6.06 -39.08
N ALA A 90 7.23 6.52 -38.09
CA ALA A 90 8.68 6.67 -38.21
C ALA A 90 9.39 6.54 -36.85
N LEU A 91 10.61 6.01 -36.87
CA LEU A 91 11.53 5.90 -35.73
C LEU A 91 12.87 6.54 -36.11
N SER A 92 13.41 7.37 -35.22
CA SER A 92 14.75 7.95 -35.34
C SER A 92 15.51 7.78 -34.02
N ILE A 93 16.68 7.16 -34.10
CA ILE A 93 17.59 6.94 -32.97
C ILE A 93 18.98 7.45 -33.35
N ASP A 94 19.54 8.34 -32.52
CA ASP A 94 20.97 8.68 -32.49
C ASP A 94 21.48 8.52 -31.05
N ALA A 95 22.41 7.58 -30.86
CA ALA A 95 22.90 7.22 -29.54
C ALA A 95 24.38 6.81 -29.56
N VAL A 96 24.94 6.66 -28.36
CA VAL A 96 26.20 5.97 -28.13
C VAL A 96 25.92 4.79 -27.21
N LEU A 97 26.20 3.58 -27.68
CA LEU A 97 25.98 2.33 -26.94
C LEU A 97 27.31 1.58 -26.79
N GLY A 98 27.73 1.27 -25.57
CA GLY A 98 29.02 0.65 -25.29
C GLY A 98 30.21 1.47 -25.83
N GLY A 99 30.09 2.79 -25.80
CA GLY A 99 31.07 3.72 -26.36
C GLY A 99 31.11 3.81 -27.91
N GLN A 100 30.27 3.07 -28.64
CA GLN A 100 30.20 3.11 -30.10
C GLN A 100 28.98 3.89 -30.60
N PRO A 101 29.06 4.60 -31.74
CA PRO A 101 27.89 5.20 -32.38
C PRO A 101 26.85 4.13 -32.71
N TYR A 102 25.62 4.38 -32.30
CA TYR A 102 24.45 3.57 -32.61
C TYR A 102 23.37 4.46 -33.23
N GLY A 103 22.63 3.95 -34.20
CA GLY A 103 21.49 4.67 -34.77
C GLY A 103 20.58 3.77 -35.58
N VAL A 104 19.31 4.16 -35.64
CA VAL A 104 18.27 3.47 -36.41
C VAL A 104 17.37 4.55 -37.00
N GLN A 105 17.15 4.49 -38.31
CA GLN A 105 16.11 5.25 -39.00
C GLN A 105 15.14 4.25 -39.60
N ALA A 106 13.87 4.28 -39.20
CA ALA A 106 12.88 3.35 -39.74
C ALA A 106 11.58 4.03 -40.16
N THR A 107 10.99 3.50 -41.23
CA THR A 107 9.63 3.85 -41.68
C THR A 107 8.75 2.62 -41.65
N PHE A 108 7.47 2.82 -41.34
CA PHE A 108 6.52 1.74 -41.08
C PHE A 108 5.38 1.76 -42.09
N THR A 109 4.97 0.57 -42.51
CA THR A 109 3.74 0.32 -43.27
C THR A 109 2.86 -0.65 -42.49
N ASP A 110 1.65 -0.95 -42.99
CA ASP A 110 0.74 -1.92 -42.37
C ASP A 110 1.32 -3.35 -42.26
N THR A 111 2.42 -3.64 -42.96
CA THR A 111 2.98 -5.01 -43.04
C THR A 111 4.50 -5.10 -42.85
N SER A 112 5.21 -3.98 -42.84
CA SER A 112 6.67 -3.99 -42.78
C SER A 112 7.27 -2.74 -42.10
N ALA A 113 8.39 -2.96 -41.41
CA ALA A 113 9.32 -1.93 -40.98
C ALA A 113 10.54 -1.96 -41.89
N VAL A 114 10.89 -0.84 -42.50
CA VAL A 114 12.12 -0.66 -43.30
C VAL A 114 13.06 0.20 -42.47
N SER A 115 14.21 -0.35 -42.09
CA SER A 115 15.17 0.27 -41.19
C SER A 115 16.56 0.41 -41.83
N GLU A 116 17.14 1.60 -41.79
CA GLU A 116 18.58 1.82 -41.96
C GLU A 116 19.22 1.81 -40.56
N ILE A 117 20.23 0.96 -40.36
CA ILE A 117 20.83 0.69 -39.05
C ILE A 117 22.29 1.08 -39.12
N ARG A 118 22.75 1.85 -38.13
CA ARG A 118 24.15 2.23 -37.95
C ARG A 118 24.66 1.69 -36.62
N GLU A 119 25.52 0.68 -36.67
CA GLU A 119 26.16 0.09 -35.48
C GLU A 119 27.54 -0.44 -35.85
N ASN A 120 28.47 -0.54 -34.89
CA ASN A 120 29.83 -1.05 -35.13
C ASN A 120 30.58 -0.35 -36.29
N ASN A 121 30.28 0.93 -36.54
CA ASN A 121 30.77 1.72 -37.69
C ASN A 121 30.37 1.20 -39.09
N GLU A 122 29.37 0.34 -39.17
CA GLU A 122 28.74 -0.11 -40.41
C GLU A 122 27.35 0.48 -40.55
N THR A 123 26.87 0.59 -41.78
CA THR A 123 25.50 0.99 -42.10
C THR A 123 24.89 -0.02 -43.06
N TYR A 124 23.71 -0.52 -42.73
CA TYR A 124 23.00 -1.50 -43.55
C TYR A 124 21.49 -1.36 -43.41
N ASP A 125 20.77 -1.81 -44.45
CA ASP A 125 19.31 -1.80 -44.48
C ASP A 125 18.73 -3.15 -44.07
N LYS A 126 17.56 -3.12 -43.44
CA LYS A 126 16.78 -4.30 -43.05
C LYS A 126 15.30 -4.05 -43.27
N VAL A 127 14.59 -5.11 -43.67
CA VAL A 127 13.13 -5.12 -43.76
C VAL A 127 12.60 -6.24 -42.89
N ASP A 128 11.77 -5.90 -41.92
CA ASP A 128 11.11 -6.85 -41.04
C ASP A 128 9.60 -6.85 -41.25
N PRO A 129 8.94 -8.03 -41.29
CA PRO A 129 7.49 -8.09 -41.29
C PRO A 129 6.93 -7.70 -39.92
N ILE A 130 5.89 -6.88 -39.92
CA ILE A 130 5.20 -6.42 -38.71
C ILE A 130 3.70 -6.39 -38.92
N SER A 131 2.95 -6.30 -37.82
CA SER A 131 1.53 -5.99 -37.82
C SER A 131 1.30 -4.47 -37.85
N ALA A 132 0.22 -4.01 -38.50
CA ALA A 132 -0.10 -2.57 -38.61
C ALA A 132 -0.22 -1.86 -37.24
N ASP A 133 -0.75 -2.55 -36.24
CA ASP A 133 -0.97 -2.02 -34.89
C ASP A 133 0.18 -2.33 -33.92
N THR A 134 1.36 -2.67 -34.43
CA THR A 134 2.51 -3.04 -33.60
C THR A 134 2.99 -1.86 -32.75
N VAL A 135 3.31 -2.14 -31.48
CA VAL A 135 4.00 -1.18 -30.63
C VAL A 135 5.51 -1.35 -30.83
N VAL A 136 6.20 -0.27 -31.20
CA VAL A 136 7.65 -0.30 -31.44
C VAL A 136 8.39 -0.16 -30.11
N LEU A 137 9.22 -1.15 -29.75
CA LEU A 137 9.98 -1.20 -28.50
C LEU A 137 11.47 -1.50 -28.77
N PRO A 138 12.27 -0.52 -29.21
CA PRO A 138 13.69 -0.72 -29.42
C PRO A 138 14.40 -1.04 -28.11
N THR A 139 15.41 -1.92 -28.17
CA THR A 139 16.11 -2.39 -26.97
C THR A 139 16.86 -1.24 -26.29
N ASN A 140 16.68 -1.06 -24.97
CA ASN A 140 17.28 -0.03 -24.12
C ASN A 140 16.78 1.43 -24.31
N PHE A 141 15.74 1.67 -25.13
CA PHE A 141 15.16 3.01 -25.30
C PHE A 141 13.81 3.07 -24.59
N PHE A 142 13.77 3.59 -23.36
CA PHE A 142 12.61 3.40 -22.49
C PHE A 142 11.46 4.36 -22.79
N GLY A 143 11.73 5.48 -23.48
CA GLY A 143 10.71 6.37 -24.03
C GLY A 143 9.62 5.64 -24.82
N SER A 144 9.99 4.58 -25.56
CA SER A 144 9.02 3.81 -26.36
C SER A 144 7.94 3.10 -25.54
N TYR A 145 8.17 2.87 -24.24
CA TYR A 145 7.19 2.23 -23.37
C TYR A 145 5.97 3.11 -23.04
N GLU A 146 6.03 4.43 -23.32
CA GLU A 146 4.84 5.29 -23.30
C GLU A 146 3.74 4.74 -24.23
N ALA A 147 4.09 4.33 -25.46
CA ALA A 147 3.11 3.77 -26.40
C ALA A 147 2.51 2.44 -25.90
N LEU A 148 3.30 1.62 -25.21
CA LEU A 148 2.80 0.38 -24.60
C LEU A 148 1.86 0.68 -23.42
N ALA A 149 2.23 1.62 -22.54
CA ALA A 149 1.41 2.05 -21.41
C ALA A 149 0.05 2.59 -21.88
N ILE A 150 0.04 3.40 -22.93
CA ILE A 150 -1.16 3.95 -23.56
C ILE A 150 -2.05 2.81 -24.08
N ARG A 151 -1.49 1.86 -24.83
CA ARG A 151 -2.25 0.72 -25.36
C ARG A 151 -2.81 -0.19 -24.25
N LEU A 152 -2.06 -0.39 -23.17
CA LEU A 152 -2.48 -1.20 -22.03
C LEU A 152 -3.55 -0.52 -21.18
N SER A 153 -3.54 0.81 -21.09
CA SER A 153 -4.48 1.58 -20.27
C SER A 153 -5.94 1.43 -20.69
N THR A 154 -6.20 1.00 -21.93
CA THR A 154 -7.54 0.72 -22.46
C THR A 154 -7.79 -0.76 -22.75
N ALA A 155 -6.83 -1.64 -22.42
CA ALA A 155 -6.90 -3.06 -22.73
C ALA A 155 -7.49 -3.87 -21.57
N GLU A 156 -8.19 -4.95 -21.91
CA GLU A 156 -8.72 -5.92 -20.93
C GLU A 156 -7.72 -7.06 -20.69
N ALA A 157 -7.84 -7.72 -19.52
CA ALA A 157 -7.05 -8.90 -19.23
C ALA A 157 -7.26 -9.99 -20.30
N GLY A 158 -6.16 -10.55 -20.80
CA GLY A 158 -6.15 -11.51 -21.91
C GLY A 158 -5.83 -10.90 -23.27
N THR A 159 -5.90 -9.57 -23.43
CA THR A 159 -5.51 -8.89 -24.68
C THR A 159 -4.05 -9.18 -25.04
N THR A 160 -3.81 -9.47 -26.31
CA THR A 160 -2.46 -9.63 -26.89
C THR A 160 -2.15 -8.46 -27.82
N ILE A 161 -1.00 -7.85 -27.64
CA ILE A 161 -0.53 -6.68 -28.40
C ILE A 161 0.72 -7.11 -29.19
N PRO A 162 0.75 -6.96 -30.53
CA PRO A 162 1.98 -7.14 -31.29
C PRO A 162 2.99 -6.04 -30.91
N ALA A 163 4.25 -6.44 -30.72
CA ALA A 163 5.32 -5.50 -30.38
C ALA A 163 6.56 -5.77 -31.21
N TYR A 164 6.99 -4.79 -31.99
CA TYR A 164 8.20 -4.86 -32.79
C TYR A 164 9.41 -4.42 -31.97
N ILE A 165 10.26 -5.38 -31.62
CA ILE A 165 11.55 -5.08 -30.99
C ILE A 165 12.47 -4.57 -32.08
N ALA A 166 12.51 -3.26 -32.32
CA ALA A 166 13.27 -2.69 -33.42
C ALA A 166 14.79 -2.77 -33.18
N PRO A 167 15.62 -3.07 -34.21
CA PRO A 167 15.27 -3.55 -35.56
C PRO A 167 15.44 -5.07 -35.68
N GLN A 168 14.82 -5.86 -34.80
CA GLN A 168 15.02 -7.30 -34.64
C GLN A 168 13.86 -8.13 -35.19
N ALA A 169 12.71 -8.13 -34.50
CA ALA A 169 11.57 -8.98 -34.82
C ALA A 169 10.31 -8.53 -34.05
N GLU A 170 9.14 -8.91 -34.57
CA GLU A 170 7.87 -8.79 -33.86
C GLU A 170 7.67 -9.96 -32.88
N ILE A 171 7.26 -9.60 -31.67
CA ILE A 171 6.86 -10.51 -30.60
C ILE A 171 5.43 -10.17 -30.14
N THR A 172 4.92 -10.90 -29.16
CA THR A 172 3.60 -10.64 -28.59
C THR A 172 3.72 -10.28 -27.11
N VAL A 173 3.03 -9.22 -26.69
CA VAL A 173 2.84 -8.87 -25.27
C VAL A 173 1.43 -9.27 -24.87
N ARG A 174 1.28 -10.09 -23.83
CA ARG A 174 -0.03 -10.45 -23.28
C ARG A 174 -0.28 -9.72 -21.98
N LEU A 175 -1.42 -9.03 -21.86
CA LEU A 175 -1.90 -8.49 -20.59
C LEU A 175 -2.52 -9.60 -19.76
N ASN A 176 -1.94 -9.89 -18.59
CA ASN A 176 -2.42 -10.94 -17.70
C ASN A 176 -3.50 -10.43 -16.75
N ARG A 177 -3.27 -9.25 -16.15
CA ARG A 177 -4.21 -8.56 -15.26
C ARG A 177 -3.82 -7.08 -15.10
N THR A 178 -4.77 -6.26 -14.67
CA THR A 178 -4.54 -4.88 -14.23
C THR A 178 -5.00 -4.74 -12.78
N THR A 179 -4.22 -4.03 -11.96
CA THR A 179 -4.64 -3.63 -10.59
C THR A 179 -4.48 -2.13 -10.42
N GLU A 180 -5.32 -1.51 -9.62
CA GLU A 180 -5.23 -0.09 -9.30
C GLU A 180 -4.40 0.15 -8.04
N GLN A 181 -3.76 1.32 -7.98
CA GLN A 181 -2.96 1.78 -6.86
C GLN A 181 -2.96 3.30 -6.81
N ARG A 182 -3.03 3.88 -5.62
CA ARG A 182 -2.82 5.33 -5.43
C ARG A 182 -1.40 5.58 -4.94
N ILE A 183 -0.77 6.64 -5.42
CA ILE A 183 0.57 7.06 -5.01
C ILE A 183 0.50 8.53 -4.57
N ALA A 184 0.61 8.79 -3.28
CA ALA A 184 0.80 10.14 -2.77
C ALA A 184 2.19 10.64 -3.15
N THR A 185 2.30 11.82 -3.75
CA THR A 185 3.56 12.52 -4.00
C THR A 185 3.52 13.93 -3.40
N SER A 186 4.64 14.64 -3.41
CA SER A 186 4.67 16.05 -3.01
C SER A 186 3.80 16.97 -3.88
N ALA A 187 3.51 16.57 -5.13
CA ALA A 187 2.70 17.34 -6.07
C ALA A 187 1.20 16.99 -6.00
N GLY A 188 0.84 15.91 -5.29
CA GLY A 188 -0.52 15.39 -5.22
C GLY A 188 -0.56 13.87 -5.38
N THR A 189 -1.77 13.32 -5.39
CA THR A 189 -1.99 11.88 -5.56
C THR A 189 -2.03 11.52 -7.04
N ILE A 190 -1.33 10.45 -7.40
CA ILE A 190 -1.37 9.83 -8.73
C ILE A 190 -2.20 8.56 -8.63
N GLU A 191 -3.23 8.45 -9.45
CA GLU A 191 -3.96 7.19 -9.66
C GLU A 191 -3.20 6.38 -10.71
N ALA A 192 -2.67 5.24 -10.28
CA ALA A 192 -1.81 4.37 -11.05
C ALA A 192 -2.52 3.03 -11.37
N HIS A 193 -2.42 2.62 -12.62
CA HIS A 193 -2.82 1.30 -13.08
C HIS A 193 -1.57 0.45 -13.29
N ARG A 194 -1.52 -0.72 -12.68
CA ARG A 194 -0.42 -1.68 -12.78
C ARG A 194 -0.82 -2.80 -13.72
N HIS A 195 -0.22 -2.82 -14.90
CA HIS A 195 -0.45 -3.83 -15.92
C HIS A 195 0.61 -4.92 -15.80
N PHE A 196 0.17 -6.11 -15.42
CA PHE A 196 1.03 -7.30 -15.35
C PHE A 196 1.03 -7.95 -16.73
N VAL A 197 2.17 -7.95 -17.42
CA VAL A 197 2.29 -8.43 -18.80
C VAL A 197 3.31 -9.55 -18.93
N THR A 198 3.10 -10.42 -19.91
CA THR A 198 4.10 -11.42 -20.34
C THR A 198 4.56 -11.09 -21.76
N PHE A 199 5.87 -10.92 -21.94
CA PHE A 199 6.51 -10.82 -23.25
C PHE A 199 6.76 -12.23 -23.81
N LEU A 200 6.04 -12.60 -24.86
CA LEU A 200 6.13 -13.89 -25.53
C LEU A 200 7.16 -13.83 -26.64
N THR A 201 8.41 -14.16 -26.30
CA THR A 201 9.50 -14.30 -27.28
C THR A 201 9.60 -15.74 -27.80
N ARG A 202 10.25 -15.96 -28.94
CA ARG A 202 10.48 -17.32 -29.48
C ARG A 202 11.32 -18.22 -28.58
N GLY A 203 12.10 -17.63 -27.68
CA GLY A 203 12.92 -18.34 -26.70
C GLY A 203 12.17 -18.47 -25.38
N ASN A 204 12.57 -17.66 -24.41
CA ASN A 204 11.99 -17.67 -23.07
C ASN A 204 11.05 -16.47 -22.89
N PRO A 205 9.76 -16.71 -22.65
CA PRO A 205 8.86 -15.67 -22.17
C PRO A 205 9.36 -15.09 -20.84
N PHE A 206 9.08 -13.81 -20.61
CA PHE A 206 9.37 -13.15 -19.35
C PHE A 206 8.25 -12.22 -18.95
N ASP A 207 8.07 -12.05 -17.64
CA ASP A 207 7.04 -11.16 -17.09
C ASP A 207 7.61 -9.77 -16.79
N ALA A 208 6.75 -8.77 -16.90
CA ALA A 208 7.04 -7.39 -16.55
C ALA A 208 5.80 -6.70 -15.95
N GLU A 209 6.02 -5.61 -15.26
CA GLU A 209 4.98 -4.69 -14.83
C GLU A 209 5.13 -3.35 -15.56
N ILE A 210 4.06 -2.90 -16.22
CA ILE A 210 3.98 -1.57 -16.83
C ILE A 210 2.96 -0.77 -16.05
N TRP A 211 3.34 0.38 -15.53
CA TRP A 211 2.45 1.23 -14.75
C TRP A 211 2.07 2.45 -15.59
N SER A 212 0.79 2.80 -15.60
CA SER A 212 0.27 4.02 -16.24
C SER A 212 -0.52 4.87 -15.24
N ASP A 213 -0.60 6.19 -15.44
CA ASP A 213 -1.50 7.04 -14.68
C ASP A 213 -2.88 7.20 -15.34
N ALA A 214 -3.81 7.87 -14.65
CA ALA A 214 -5.13 8.19 -15.18
C ALA A 214 -5.11 9.06 -16.47
N GLY A 215 -3.98 9.72 -16.76
CA GLY A 215 -3.75 10.45 -18.01
C GLY A 215 -3.12 9.60 -19.11
N HIS A 216 -3.13 8.27 -18.95
CA HIS A 216 -2.53 7.27 -19.85
C HIS A 216 -1.01 7.41 -20.02
N ARG A 217 -0.31 8.06 -19.09
CA ARG A 217 1.15 8.27 -19.15
C ARG A 217 1.90 7.20 -18.39
N LEU A 218 3.08 6.84 -18.88
CA LEU A 218 3.96 5.89 -18.22
C LEU A 218 4.39 6.38 -16.84
N LEU A 219 4.36 5.48 -15.86
CA LEU A 219 4.85 5.70 -14.51
C LEU A 219 6.07 4.83 -14.20
N ARG A 220 6.04 3.55 -14.58
CA ARG A 220 7.08 2.58 -14.25
C ARG A 220 7.11 1.43 -15.24
N VAL A 221 8.30 0.93 -15.53
CA VAL A 221 8.54 -0.35 -16.21
C VAL A 221 9.41 -1.17 -15.29
N SER A 222 8.91 -2.32 -14.84
CA SER A 222 9.66 -3.25 -13.98
C SER A 222 9.84 -4.59 -14.68
N MET A 223 11.10 -5.02 -14.84
CA MET A 223 11.47 -6.30 -15.46
C MET A 223 12.37 -7.08 -14.50
N PRO A 224 11.77 -7.80 -13.51
CA PRO A 224 12.53 -8.43 -12.44
C PRO A 224 13.56 -9.46 -12.94
N THR A 225 13.22 -10.23 -13.97
CA THR A 225 14.11 -11.24 -14.57
C THR A 225 15.35 -10.64 -15.22
N MET A 226 15.30 -9.37 -15.61
CA MET A 226 16.41 -8.61 -16.19
C MET A 226 17.06 -7.68 -15.16
N ALA A 227 16.58 -7.68 -13.91
CA ALA A 227 16.97 -6.77 -12.84
C ALA A 227 16.91 -5.28 -13.25
N LEU A 228 15.97 -4.93 -14.12
CA LEU A 228 15.81 -3.59 -14.68
C LEU A 228 14.52 -2.96 -14.18
N ASP A 229 14.61 -1.70 -13.76
CA ASP A 229 13.45 -0.92 -13.31
C ASP A 229 13.61 0.53 -13.75
N ILE A 230 12.63 1.07 -14.45
CA ILE A 230 12.59 2.46 -14.92
C ILE A 230 11.36 3.10 -14.30
N ALA A 231 11.51 4.18 -13.54
CA ALA A 231 10.40 4.78 -12.82
C ALA A 231 10.44 6.31 -12.87
N ARG A 232 9.27 6.94 -13.01
CA ARG A 232 9.12 8.38 -13.02
C ARG A 232 9.60 8.94 -11.68
N GLN A 233 10.38 10.02 -11.69
CA GLN A 233 11.08 10.51 -10.50
C GLN A 233 10.15 10.91 -9.35
N ASP A 234 8.95 11.38 -9.66
CA ASP A 234 7.93 11.76 -8.67
C ASP A 234 7.44 10.55 -7.85
N ILE A 235 7.33 9.37 -8.45
CA ILE A 235 6.85 8.14 -7.77
C ILE A 235 7.95 7.34 -7.04
N VAL A 236 9.23 7.64 -7.30
CA VAL A 236 10.38 7.08 -6.56
C VAL A 236 11.05 8.11 -5.65
N SER A 237 10.39 9.24 -5.44
CA SER A 237 10.85 10.28 -4.51
C SER A 237 10.75 9.81 -3.06
N LEU A 238 11.54 10.42 -2.18
CA LEU A 238 11.45 10.17 -0.73
C LEU A 238 10.08 10.52 -0.15
N SER A 239 9.31 11.38 -0.81
CA SER A 239 7.93 11.74 -0.44
C SER A 239 6.86 10.79 -0.98
N ALA A 240 7.20 9.93 -1.96
CA ALA A 240 6.23 9.08 -2.63
C ALA A 240 5.80 7.92 -1.75
N ARG A 241 4.49 7.75 -1.51
CA ARG A 241 3.97 6.63 -0.72
C ARG A 241 2.78 6.00 -1.43
N GLN A 242 2.69 4.69 -1.32
CA GLN A 242 1.51 3.96 -1.75
C GLN A 242 0.38 4.28 -0.77
N GLU A 243 -0.73 4.78 -1.29
CA GLU A 243 -1.96 4.98 -0.51
C GLU A 243 -2.83 3.73 -0.68
N SER A 244 -3.01 3.01 0.42
CA SER A 244 -3.86 1.82 0.50
C SER A 244 -5.35 2.16 0.49
N VAL A 245 -5.75 3.27 1.11
CA VAL A 245 -7.13 3.74 1.14
C VAL A 245 -7.22 5.26 1.34
N ARG A 246 -8.27 5.86 0.78
CA ARG A 246 -8.63 7.27 0.99
C ARG A 246 -10.13 7.36 1.26
N ASN A 247 -10.51 7.88 2.42
CA ASN A 247 -11.91 8.20 2.71
C ASN A 247 -12.27 9.55 2.07
N GLU A 248 -13.53 9.73 1.69
CA GLU A 248 -14.03 10.94 0.98
C GLU A 248 -13.66 12.25 1.69
N ARG A 249 -13.62 12.25 3.03
CA ARG A 249 -13.40 13.42 3.88
C ARG A 249 -12.02 13.44 4.55
N ASP A 250 -11.06 12.69 4.01
CA ASP A 250 -9.68 12.70 4.47
C ASP A 250 -8.96 14.01 4.07
N LYS A 251 -8.27 14.62 5.03
CA LYS A 251 -7.36 15.75 4.84
C LYS A 251 -5.99 15.42 5.40
N ASP A 252 -4.95 15.67 4.62
CA ASP A 252 -3.58 15.46 5.09
C ASP A 252 -3.09 16.67 5.89
N LEU A 253 -2.28 16.40 6.90
CA LEU A 253 -1.68 17.42 7.75
C LEU A 253 -0.34 16.94 8.32
N TYR A 254 0.44 17.89 8.82
CA TYR A 254 1.68 17.63 9.53
C TYR A 254 1.56 18.15 10.95
N ILE A 255 1.77 17.26 11.91
CA ILE A 255 1.63 17.54 13.34
C ILE A 255 3.02 17.77 13.91
N PRO A 256 3.29 18.95 14.51
CA PRO A 256 4.54 19.19 15.21
C PRO A 256 4.75 18.19 16.35
N ALA A 257 5.88 17.49 16.31
CA ALA A 257 6.35 16.58 17.36
C ALA A 257 7.73 17.01 17.85
N SER A 258 8.36 16.23 18.73
CA SER A 258 9.65 16.59 19.34
C SER A 258 10.81 16.54 18.34
N GLY A 259 11.04 17.65 17.64
CA GLY A 259 12.16 17.84 16.70
C GLY A 259 11.90 17.36 15.26
N PHE A 260 10.65 17.03 14.93
CA PHE A 260 10.20 16.62 13.60
C PHE A 260 8.67 16.80 13.48
N ASN A 261 8.10 16.51 12.32
CA ASN A 261 6.66 16.49 12.12
C ASN A 261 6.18 15.05 11.86
N LEU A 262 5.05 14.70 12.47
CA LEU A 262 4.30 13.49 12.12
C LEU A 262 3.40 13.81 10.91
N ALA A 263 3.49 13.02 9.85
CA ALA A 263 2.52 13.07 8.77
C ALA A 263 1.26 12.31 9.17
N ALA A 264 0.11 12.97 9.02
CA ALA A 264 -1.17 12.45 9.47
C ALA A 264 -2.27 12.70 8.44
N THR A 265 -3.33 11.92 8.56
CA THR A 265 -4.58 12.09 7.83
C THR A 265 -5.71 12.22 8.84
N LEU A 266 -6.48 13.30 8.70
CA LEU A 266 -7.67 13.64 9.48
C LEU A 266 -8.92 13.31 8.63
N THR A 267 -9.75 12.40 9.09
CA THR A 267 -11.06 12.12 8.49
C THR A 267 -12.13 12.93 9.20
N ILE A 268 -12.71 13.91 8.50
CA ILE A 268 -13.74 14.80 9.08
C ILE A 268 -15.08 14.06 9.16
N PRO A 269 -15.84 14.21 10.26
CA PRO A 269 -17.13 13.54 10.42
C PRO A 269 -18.13 13.92 9.32
N LYS A 270 -19.04 12.99 9.00
CA LYS A 270 -20.19 13.29 8.14
C LYS A 270 -21.16 14.19 8.93
N PRO A 271 -21.61 15.33 8.40
CA PRO A 271 -22.68 16.12 9.03
C PRO A 271 -23.95 15.26 9.18
N PRO A 272 -24.77 15.47 10.23
CA PRO A 272 -26.02 14.73 10.39
C PRO A 272 -26.94 14.98 9.19
N ASP A 273 -27.62 13.95 8.66
CA ASP A 273 -28.55 14.06 7.52
C ASP A 273 -29.73 15.04 7.79
N THR A 274 -29.93 15.50 9.03
CA THR A 274 -30.90 16.54 9.39
C THR A 274 -30.44 17.97 9.09
N ALA A 275 -29.21 18.18 8.63
CA ALA A 275 -28.78 19.47 8.10
C ALA A 275 -29.44 19.69 6.73
N LEU A 276 -30.52 20.48 6.71
CA LEU A 276 -31.23 20.85 5.48
C LEU A 276 -30.26 21.49 4.44
N PRO A 277 -30.51 21.36 3.12
CA PRO A 277 -29.62 21.84 2.05
C PRO A 277 -29.49 23.37 1.92
N GLU A 278 -29.95 24.15 2.90
CA GLU A 278 -29.91 25.60 2.89
C GLU A 278 -29.35 26.14 4.20
N ALA A 279 -28.08 25.86 4.46
CA ALA A 279 -27.26 26.66 5.37
C ALA A 279 -25.88 26.82 4.76
N ASN A 280 -25.75 27.81 3.86
CA ASN A 280 -24.48 28.45 3.51
C ASN A 280 -23.99 29.34 4.68
N ASN A 281 -24.05 28.82 5.91
CA ASN A 281 -23.45 29.45 7.08
C ASN A 281 -22.33 28.56 7.56
N SER A 282 -21.11 29.08 7.41
CA SER A 282 -19.86 28.58 7.94
C SER A 282 -19.73 28.71 9.47
N ASP A 283 -20.86 28.69 10.20
CA ASP A 283 -20.93 28.92 11.66
C ASP A 283 -21.68 27.77 12.34
N ASP A 284 -21.15 26.54 12.22
CA ASP A 284 -21.51 25.46 13.13
C ASP A 284 -20.37 25.33 14.15
N ASP A 285 -20.50 26.02 15.29
CA ASP A 285 -19.65 25.97 16.51
C ASP A 285 -19.61 24.54 17.15
N SER A 286 -19.91 23.51 16.37
CA SER A 286 -19.99 22.13 16.82
C SER A 286 -18.58 21.53 16.93
N GLU A 287 -18.02 21.59 18.14
CA GLU A 287 -16.83 20.83 18.53
C GLU A 287 -17.13 19.31 18.48
N TRP A 288 -16.33 18.57 17.71
CA TRP A 288 -16.52 17.12 17.49
C TRP A 288 -15.66 16.28 18.44
N PRO A 289 -16.18 15.14 18.95
CA PRO A 289 -15.34 14.16 19.64
C PRO A 289 -14.29 13.58 18.68
N VAL A 290 -13.14 13.20 19.22
CA VAL A 290 -11.99 12.75 18.43
C VAL A 290 -11.62 11.30 18.77
N VAL A 291 -11.23 10.54 17.76
CA VAL A 291 -10.54 9.26 17.90
C VAL A 291 -9.16 9.36 17.27
N ILE A 292 -8.11 9.10 18.06
CA ILE A 292 -6.73 8.95 17.58
C ILE A 292 -6.45 7.46 17.40
N LEU A 293 -6.16 7.03 16.18
CA LEU A 293 -5.72 5.67 15.88
C LEU A 293 -4.21 5.58 16.06
N VAL A 294 -3.75 4.69 16.95
CA VAL A 294 -2.37 4.63 17.45
C VAL A 294 -1.63 3.46 16.81
N PRO A 295 -0.76 3.66 15.82
CA PRO A 295 -0.06 2.56 15.16
C PRO A 295 0.93 1.87 16.10
N GLY A 296 1.03 0.55 16.00
CA GLY A 296 2.10 -0.23 16.63
C GLY A 296 3.47 0.08 16.03
N PRO A 297 4.59 -0.13 16.75
CA PRO A 297 5.96 0.11 16.27
C PRO A 297 6.31 -0.59 14.95
N GLU A 298 5.66 -1.73 14.69
CA GLU A 298 5.80 -2.54 13.48
C GLU A 298 5.03 -2.00 12.26
N SER A 299 4.15 -1.02 12.44
CA SER A 299 3.38 -0.46 11.32
C SER A 299 4.28 0.24 10.30
N THR A 300 4.02 -0.01 9.01
CA THR A 300 4.76 0.55 7.89
C THR A 300 4.07 1.72 7.20
N ASP A 301 2.82 2.01 7.57
CA ASP A 301 2.03 3.14 7.06
C ASP A 301 0.97 3.60 8.10
N ARG A 302 0.36 4.76 7.86
CA ARG A 302 -0.72 5.30 8.70
C ARG A 302 -2.04 4.54 8.64
N ASP A 303 -2.25 3.69 7.65
CA ASP A 303 -3.49 2.91 7.47
C ASP A 303 -3.42 1.55 8.19
N GLU A 304 -2.27 1.20 8.75
CA GLU A 304 -1.99 -0.12 9.33
C GLU A 304 -2.35 -1.24 8.35
N THR A 305 -1.84 -1.11 7.12
CA THR A 305 -2.15 -2.09 6.06
C THR A 305 -1.44 -3.41 6.31
N TYR A 306 -2.20 -4.43 6.71
CA TYR A 306 -1.68 -5.77 6.91
C TYR A 306 -2.39 -6.80 6.04
N SER A 307 -1.61 -7.59 5.30
CA SER A 307 -2.11 -8.53 4.30
C SER A 307 -3.15 -7.91 3.34
N GLY A 308 -2.99 -6.63 3.01
CA GLY A 308 -3.87 -5.84 2.15
C GLY A 308 -5.23 -5.45 2.76
N VAL A 309 -5.36 -5.50 4.09
CA VAL A 309 -6.45 -4.90 4.86
C VAL A 309 -5.95 -3.59 5.47
N PRO A 310 -6.46 -2.42 5.06
CA PRO A 310 -6.09 -1.13 5.65
C PRO A 310 -6.91 -0.87 6.92
N ILE A 311 -6.49 -1.47 8.03
CA ILE A 311 -7.26 -1.53 9.29
C ILE A 311 -7.67 -0.12 9.77
N TYR A 312 -6.70 0.78 9.91
CA TYR A 312 -6.96 2.14 10.39
C TYR A 312 -7.63 3.03 9.37
N GLY A 313 -7.38 2.82 8.09
CA GLY A 313 -8.11 3.55 7.07
C GLY A 313 -9.61 3.20 7.05
N ASN A 314 -9.96 1.93 7.28
CA ASN A 314 -11.36 1.50 7.43
C ASN A 314 -12.00 1.98 8.74
N LEU A 315 -11.29 1.87 9.87
CA LEU A 315 -11.76 2.42 11.15
C LEU A 315 -12.02 3.92 11.03
N ALA A 316 -11.13 4.66 10.35
CA ALA A 316 -11.26 6.10 10.19
C ALA A 316 -12.51 6.51 9.41
N GLY A 317 -12.82 5.82 8.30
CA GLY A 317 -14.05 6.05 7.55
C GLY A 317 -15.30 5.77 8.38
N GLY A 318 -15.40 4.57 8.96
CA GLY A 318 -16.62 4.16 9.65
C GLY A 318 -16.85 4.83 11.02
N LEU A 319 -15.80 5.26 11.72
CA LEU A 319 -15.94 6.10 12.92
C LEU A 319 -16.25 7.55 12.56
N SER A 320 -15.71 8.07 11.44
CA SER A 320 -16.09 9.39 10.92
C SER A 320 -17.57 9.45 10.54
N ASP A 321 -18.11 8.40 9.94
CA ASP A 321 -19.55 8.28 9.65
C ASP A 321 -20.42 8.26 10.92
N GLN A 322 -19.82 8.00 12.08
CA GLN A 322 -20.47 8.06 13.40
C GLN A 322 -20.26 9.39 14.13
N GLY A 323 -19.76 10.43 13.45
CA GLY A 323 -19.63 11.76 14.04
C GLY A 323 -18.36 11.94 14.88
N PHE A 324 -17.30 11.19 14.60
CA PHE A 324 -15.97 11.45 15.17
C PHE A 324 -15.07 12.16 14.15
N ILE A 325 -14.26 13.10 14.63
CA ILE A 325 -12.99 13.39 13.94
C ILE A 325 -12.08 12.20 14.18
N VAL A 326 -11.54 11.60 13.13
CA VAL A 326 -10.59 10.49 13.27
C VAL A 326 -9.24 10.90 12.73
N ILE A 327 -8.18 10.68 13.50
CA ILE A 327 -6.82 10.93 13.06
C ILE A 327 -6.00 9.65 13.07
N ARG A 328 -5.27 9.43 11.98
CA ARG A 328 -4.27 8.37 11.83
C ARG A 328 -2.99 8.97 11.28
N TYR A 329 -1.84 8.42 11.63
CA TYR A 329 -0.55 9.04 11.33
C TYR A 329 0.53 8.00 11.08
N ASP A 330 1.54 8.38 10.30
CA ASP A 330 2.72 7.54 10.10
C ASP A 330 3.59 7.63 11.37
N ASN A 331 4.06 6.49 11.87
CA ASN A 331 5.03 6.48 12.96
C ASN A 331 6.28 7.30 12.63
N ARG A 332 7.00 7.78 13.65
CA ARG A 332 8.31 8.43 13.47
C ARG A 332 9.23 7.62 12.56
N GLY A 333 9.87 8.27 11.59
CA GLY A 333 10.76 7.63 10.61
C GLY A 333 10.07 6.70 9.60
N ILE A 334 8.73 6.62 9.64
CA ILE A 334 7.90 5.84 8.71
C ILE A 334 7.11 6.80 7.83
N GLY A 335 6.77 6.36 6.61
CA GLY A 335 5.90 7.14 5.74
C GLY A 335 6.46 8.53 5.47
N GLN A 336 5.64 9.56 5.63
CA GLN A 336 6.03 10.97 5.48
C GLN A 336 6.39 11.65 6.82
N SER A 337 6.36 10.90 7.93
CA SER A 337 6.81 11.39 9.22
C SER A 337 8.34 11.52 9.25
N GLY A 338 8.81 12.63 9.81
CA GLY A 338 10.22 12.78 10.15
C GLY A 338 10.60 11.97 11.38
N GLY A 339 11.74 12.30 11.98
CA GLY A 339 12.23 11.63 13.19
C GLY A 339 13.04 10.38 12.87
N ARG A 340 13.54 9.75 13.93
CA ARG A 340 14.45 8.61 13.86
C ARG A 340 13.83 7.41 14.53
N ILE A 341 13.83 6.27 13.85
CA ILE A 341 13.44 4.99 14.43
C ILE A 341 14.55 4.44 15.33
N GLU A 342 15.81 4.84 15.08
CA GLU A 342 16.95 4.39 15.86
C GLU A 342 16.85 4.93 17.30
N GLY A 343 16.65 4.02 18.26
CA GLY A 343 16.52 4.37 19.68
C GLY A 343 15.09 4.56 20.15
N ALA A 344 14.08 4.50 19.27
CA ALA A 344 12.69 4.62 19.68
C ALA A 344 12.27 3.43 20.55
N THR A 345 11.59 3.71 21.67
CA THR A 345 10.91 2.71 22.51
C THR A 345 9.40 2.94 22.52
N LEU A 346 8.62 2.05 23.14
CA LEU A 346 7.19 2.27 23.35
C LEU A 346 6.88 3.62 24.05
N LEU A 347 7.80 4.13 24.88
CA LEU A 347 7.65 5.44 25.52
C LEU A 347 7.77 6.60 24.51
N GLU A 348 8.68 6.49 23.54
CA GLU A 348 8.81 7.47 22.47
C GLU A 348 7.57 7.49 21.58
N TYR A 349 7.05 6.31 21.19
CA TYR A 349 5.79 6.23 20.43
C TYR A 349 4.60 6.79 21.24
N ALA A 350 4.57 6.57 22.56
CA ALA A 350 3.56 7.18 23.42
C ALA A 350 3.67 8.71 23.49
N GLU A 351 4.88 9.28 23.40
CA GLU A 351 5.06 10.74 23.32
C GLU A 351 4.61 11.31 21.97
N ASP A 352 4.68 10.54 20.89
CA ASP A 352 4.09 10.92 19.60
C ASP A 352 2.57 11.04 19.72
N VAL A 353 1.90 10.05 20.33
CA VAL A 353 0.45 10.12 20.63
C VAL A 353 0.13 11.38 21.42
N ARG A 354 0.93 11.73 22.44
CA ARG A 354 0.73 12.95 23.23
C ARG A 354 0.91 14.22 22.41
N SER A 355 1.80 14.21 21.41
CA SER A 355 1.96 15.34 20.48
C SER A 355 0.73 15.50 19.60
N VAL A 356 0.13 14.39 19.14
CA VAL A 356 -1.16 14.39 18.43
C VAL A 356 -2.28 14.96 19.32
N VAL A 357 -2.39 14.51 20.57
CA VAL A 357 -3.35 15.06 21.54
C VAL A 357 -3.17 16.57 21.73
N ARG A 358 -1.94 17.06 21.92
CA ARG A 358 -1.67 18.50 22.07
C ARG A 358 -2.11 19.29 20.85
N TYR A 359 -1.77 18.83 19.65
CA TYR A 359 -2.17 19.49 18.42
C TYR A 359 -3.69 19.57 18.25
N LEU A 360 -4.41 18.48 18.55
CA LEU A 360 -5.87 18.44 18.41
C LEU A 360 -6.58 19.38 19.39
N ARG A 361 -6.04 19.55 20.60
CA ARG A 361 -6.62 20.44 21.63
C ARG A 361 -6.60 21.92 21.25
N ASP A 362 -5.74 22.31 20.31
CA ASP A 362 -5.61 23.69 19.84
C ASP A 362 -6.48 23.96 18.59
N ARG A 363 -7.30 22.99 18.15
CA ARG A 363 -8.21 23.14 17.02
C ARG A 363 -9.60 23.57 17.46
N ASP A 364 -10.20 24.50 16.74
CA ASP A 364 -11.54 25.02 17.04
C ASP A 364 -12.68 24.03 16.71
N ASP A 365 -12.42 23.01 15.89
CA ASP A 365 -13.41 21.98 15.51
C ASP A 365 -13.39 20.73 16.41
N VAL A 366 -12.55 20.73 17.47
CA VAL A 366 -12.32 19.58 18.36
C VAL A 366 -12.88 19.84 19.75
N ASP A 367 -13.67 18.89 20.26
CA ASP A 367 -14.03 18.86 21.68
C ASP A 367 -12.85 18.29 22.49
N ASP A 368 -12.11 19.18 23.13
CA ASP A 368 -10.90 18.87 23.90
C ASP A 368 -11.14 18.03 25.18
N ARG A 369 -12.41 17.73 25.49
CA ARG A 369 -12.85 16.84 26.58
C ARG A 369 -13.28 15.46 26.10
N ARG A 370 -13.46 15.25 24.81
CA ARG A 370 -13.90 13.97 24.20
C ARG A 370 -12.87 13.44 23.20
N ILE A 371 -11.63 13.27 23.65
CA ILE A 371 -10.54 12.66 22.87
C ILE A 371 -10.31 11.22 23.32
N ALA A 372 -10.65 10.24 22.49
CA ALA A 372 -10.28 8.85 22.67
C ALA A 372 -8.97 8.53 21.94
N VAL A 373 -8.18 7.61 22.52
CA VAL A 373 -7.07 6.96 21.81
C VAL A 373 -7.39 5.48 21.64
N VAL A 374 -7.24 4.97 20.43
CA VAL A 374 -7.59 3.61 20.06
C VAL A 374 -6.36 2.96 19.45
N GLY A 375 -5.95 1.83 20.01
CA GLY A 375 -4.82 1.06 19.52
C GLY A 375 -5.23 -0.36 19.15
N HIS A 376 -4.78 -0.81 17.99
CA HIS A 376 -4.83 -2.19 17.55
C HIS A 376 -3.51 -2.91 17.89
N ASP A 377 -3.58 -4.19 18.25
CA ASP A 377 -2.42 -5.01 18.62
C ASP A 377 -1.50 -4.29 19.64
N ILE A 378 -0.24 -4.01 19.30
CA ILE A 378 0.74 -3.34 20.17
C ILE A 378 0.53 -1.83 20.22
N GLY A 379 -0.18 -1.26 19.26
CA GLY A 379 -0.72 0.10 19.34
C GLY A 379 -1.54 0.32 20.61
N GLY A 380 -2.20 -0.73 21.13
CA GLY A 380 -2.90 -0.70 22.41
C GLY A 380 -2.00 -0.44 23.62
N TRP A 381 -0.79 -1.00 23.64
CA TRP A 381 0.19 -0.75 24.70
C TRP A 381 0.71 0.69 24.66
N THR A 382 1.00 1.20 23.46
CA THR A 382 1.37 2.59 23.22
C THR A 382 0.25 3.55 23.69
N ALA A 383 -1.00 3.21 23.38
CA ALA A 383 -2.19 3.95 23.82
C ALA A 383 -2.31 4.00 25.36
N MET A 384 -2.11 2.86 26.04
CA MET A 384 -2.09 2.80 27.51
C MET A 384 -0.98 3.69 28.09
N LEU A 385 0.24 3.61 27.54
CA LEU A 385 1.37 4.42 27.99
C LEU A 385 1.09 5.92 27.82
N ALA A 386 0.52 6.32 26.69
CA ALA A 386 0.13 7.71 26.46
C ALA A 386 -0.94 8.16 27.47
N ALA A 387 -1.99 7.37 27.66
CA ALA A 387 -3.09 7.66 28.59
C ALA A 387 -2.67 7.74 30.06
N SER A 388 -1.68 6.94 30.49
CA SER A 388 -1.13 7.04 31.86
C SER A 388 -0.44 8.39 32.14
N LYS A 389 0.03 9.08 31.09
CA LYS A 389 0.75 10.36 31.19
C LYS A 389 -0.02 11.57 30.64
N GLU A 390 -1.17 11.36 30.01
CA GLU A 390 -1.98 12.40 29.40
C GLU A 390 -3.42 12.36 29.90
N ARG A 391 -3.78 13.35 30.73
CA ARG A 391 -5.08 13.42 31.38
C ARG A 391 -6.19 13.92 30.46
N ARG A 392 -5.83 14.45 29.28
CA ARG A 392 -6.79 14.92 28.26
C ARG A 392 -7.34 13.79 27.40
N ILE A 393 -6.74 12.62 27.46
CA ILE A 393 -7.36 11.42 26.88
C ILE A 393 -8.56 11.06 27.76
N ALA A 394 -9.73 11.04 27.16
CA ALA A 394 -11.03 10.79 27.79
C ALA A 394 -11.35 9.29 27.85
N ALA A 395 -10.94 8.50 26.85
CA ALA A 395 -11.20 7.06 26.79
C ALA A 395 -10.10 6.30 26.02
N LEU A 396 -10.01 5.00 26.27
CA LEU A 396 -9.14 4.05 25.57
C LEU A 396 -9.97 3.03 24.78
N GLY A 397 -9.63 2.80 23.52
CA GLY A 397 -10.07 1.63 22.75
C GLY A 397 -8.90 0.66 22.57
N LEU A 398 -9.11 -0.61 22.91
CA LEU A 398 -8.10 -1.67 22.84
C LEU A 398 -8.61 -2.77 21.93
N LEU A 399 -8.14 -2.79 20.67
CA LEU A 399 -8.60 -3.71 19.64
C LEU A 399 -7.59 -4.86 19.49
N GLY A 400 -7.97 -6.09 19.84
CA GLY A 400 -7.08 -7.23 19.66
C GLY A 400 -5.77 -7.13 20.45
N VAL A 401 -5.76 -6.53 21.65
CA VAL A 401 -4.52 -6.16 22.36
C VAL A 401 -4.03 -7.29 23.28
N PRO A 402 -2.72 -7.60 23.34
CA PRO A 402 -2.22 -8.64 24.25
C PRO A 402 -2.25 -8.17 25.71
N SER A 403 -2.56 -9.10 26.61
CA SER A 403 -2.78 -8.85 28.04
C SER A 403 -1.66 -9.35 28.97
N THR A 404 -0.67 -10.02 28.41
CA THR A 404 0.50 -10.59 29.11
C THR A 404 1.72 -9.70 28.96
N ARG A 405 2.79 -9.99 29.70
CA ARG A 405 4.07 -9.29 29.51
C ARG A 405 4.62 -9.60 28.11
N GLY A 406 5.28 -8.65 27.45
CA GLY A 406 5.76 -8.86 26.09
C GLY A 406 6.63 -10.09 25.90
N ALA A 407 7.57 -10.37 26.83
CA ALA A 407 8.37 -11.59 26.77
C ALA A 407 7.53 -12.88 26.85
N GLU A 408 6.42 -12.89 27.58
CA GLU A 408 5.50 -14.03 27.66
C GLU A 408 4.67 -14.14 26.37
N PHE A 409 4.21 -13.01 25.85
CA PHE A 409 3.42 -12.95 24.62
C PHE A 409 4.21 -13.44 23.39
N VAL A 410 5.49 -13.06 23.24
CA VAL A 410 6.31 -13.59 22.13
C VAL A 410 6.50 -15.10 22.25
N LEU A 411 6.68 -15.62 23.47
CA LEU A 411 6.76 -17.07 23.68
C LEU A 411 5.45 -17.76 23.32
N GLU A 412 4.31 -17.16 23.68
CA GLU A 412 2.99 -17.64 23.26
C GLU A 412 2.84 -17.68 21.74
N GLN A 413 3.21 -16.60 21.03
CA GLN A 413 3.19 -16.56 19.56
C GLN A 413 4.07 -17.65 18.95
N GLN A 414 5.26 -17.82 19.48
CA GLN A 414 6.18 -18.84 18.99
C GLN A 414 5.65 -20.25 19.24
N GLU A 415 5.07 -20.52 20.41
CA GLU A 415 4.46 -21.81 20.71
C GLU A 415 3.32 -22.13 19.73
N GLN A 416 2.44 -21.16 19.47
CA GLN A 416 1.35 -21.29 18.50
C GLN A 416 1.85 -21.54 17.07
N MET A 417 2.93 -20.88 16.66
CA MET A 417 3.57 -21.10 15.36
C MET A 417 4.16 -22.51 15.28
N LEU A 418 4.94 -22.92 16.29
CA LEU A 418 5.60 -24.23 16.31
C LEU A 418 4.61 -25.40 16.44
N ALA A 419 3.45 -25.20 17.06
CA ALA A 419 2.38 -26.20 17.14
C ALA A 419 1.81 -26.58 15.75
N ARG A 420 2.00 -25.72 14.74
CA ARG A 420 1.54 -25.95 13.35
C ARG A 420 2.60 -26.62 12.47
N THR A 421 3.80 -26.83 13.01
CA THR A 421 4.92 -27.42 12.28
C THR A 421 5.06 -28.90 12.59
N GLU A 422 5.49 -29.69 11.61
CA GLU A 422 5.77 -31.13 11.76
C GLU A 422 7.16 -31.38 12.38
N ILE A 423 7.41 -30.82 13.58
CA ILE A 423 8.65 -31.01 14.34
C ILE A 423 8.42 -31.86 15.59
N SER A 424 9.48 -32.49 16.09
CA SER A 424 9.43 -33.26 17.33
C SER A 424 9.19 -32.35 18.55
N ASP A 425 8.60 -32.89 19.62
CA ASP A 425 8.42 -32.17 20.88
C ASP A 425 9.76 -31.70 21.47
N GLU A 426 10.81 -32.51 21.31
CA GLU A 426 12.16 -32.15 21.73
C GLU A 426 12.68 -30.93 20.96
N GLU A 427 12.52 -30.91 19.63
CA GLU A 427 12.90 -29.76 18.81
C GLU A 427 12.08 -28.51 19.16
N ARG A 428 10.78 -28.67 19.43
CA ARG A 428 9.91 -27.56 19.88
C ARG A 428 10.42 -26.96 21.19
N LEU A 429 10.76 -27.81 22.17
CA LEU A 429 11.33 -27.36 23.45
C LEU A 429 12.68 -26.66 23.27
N MET A 430 13.55 -27.17 22.40
CA MET A 430 14.83 -26.53 22.09
C MET A 430 14.63 -25.13 21.49
N LYS A 431 13.69 -24.96 20.56
CA LYS A 431 13.39 -23.65 19.95
C LYS A 431 12.80 -22.66 20.95
N MET A 432 11.88 -23.12 21.81
CA MET A 432 11.32 -22.30 22.89
C MET A 432 12.38 -21.86 23.90
N GLU A 433 13.29 -22.76 24.29
CA GLU A 433 14.39 -22.44 25.19
C GLU A 433 15.39 -21.46 24.57
N LEU A 434 15.69 -21.62 23.28
CA LEU A 434 16.52 -20.67 22.54
C LEU A 434 15.87 -19.28 22.52
N GLN A 435 14.57 -19.19 22.29
CA GLN A 435 13.85 -17.92 22.32
C GLN A 435 13.90 -17.25 23.69
N ARG A 436 13.75 -18.01 24.78
CA ARG A 436 13.91 -17.47 26.15
C ARG A 436 15.29 -16.84 26.34
N ARG A 437 16.35 -17.53 25.91
CA ARG A 437 17.72 -16.98 25.97
C ARG A 437 17.88 -15.72 25.13
N ILE A 438 17.25 -15.67 23.95
CA ILE A 438 17.21 -14.47 23.12
C ILE A 438 16.53 -13.33 23.89
N HIS A 439 15.34 -13.55 24.46
CA HIS A 439 14.64 -12.54 25.25
C HIS A 439 15.50 -12.02 26.41
N ASP A 440 16.10 -12.93 27.19
CA ASP A 440 16.98 -12.56 28.30
C ASP A 440 18.17 -11.71 27.82
N ALA A 441 18.79 -12.08 26.70
CA ALA A 441 19.91 -11.34 26.13
C ALA A 441 19.50 -9.97 25.59
N VAL A 442 18.32 -9.85 24.98
CA VAL A 442 17.75 -8.56 24.55
C VAL A 442 17.47 -7.66 25.75
N MET A 443 16.84 -8.19 26.80
CA MET A 443 16.42 -7.39 27.96
C MET A 443 17.59 -6.98 28.85
N THR A 444 18.62 -7.84 29.00
CA THR A 444 19.74 -7.61 29.92
C THR A 444 21.00 -7.09 29.24
N GLY A 445 21.12 -7.25 27.91
CA GLY A 445 22.33 -6.95 27.15
C GLY A 445 23.47 -7.97 27.33
N VAL A 446 23.28 -9.04 28.10
CA VAL A 446 24.30 -10.08 28.37
C VAL A 446 23.83 -11.47 27.93
N GLY A 447 24.73 -12.42 27.74
CA GLY A 447 24.37 -13.80 27.37
C GLY A 447 24.25 -14.07 25.87
N TRP A 448 24.56 -13.08 25.03
CA TRP A 448 24.65 -13.24 23.56
C TRP A 448 25.64 -14.34 23.15
N ASP A 449 26.67 -14.63 23.95
CA ASP A 449 27.63 -15.72 23.75
C ASP A 449 26.99 -17.12 23.77
N LYS A 450 25.81 -17.26 24.37
CA LYS A 450 25.04 -18.52 24.48
C LYS A 450 24.03 -18.73 23.34
N ILE A 451 23.90 -17.74 22.45
CA ILE A 451 23.02 -17.77 21.27
C ILE A 451 23.86 -18.15 20.05
N PRO A 452 23.35 -18.94 19.08
CA PRO A 452 24.07 -19.23 17.84
C PRO A 452 24.51 -17.93 17.13
N PRO A 453 25.76 -17.82 16.63
CA PRO A 453 26.30 -16.59 16.04
C PRO A 453 25.40 -15.96 14.96
N GLU A 454 24.76 -16.78 14.13
CA GLU A 454 23.84 -16.40 13.07
C GLU A 454 22.56 -15.71 13.57
N MET A 455 22.21 -15.88 14.86
CA MET A 455 21.05 -15.26 15.51
C MET A 455 21.42 -14.08 16.43
N ARG A 456 22.72 -13.72 16.54
CA ARG A 456 23.19 -12.59 17.35
C ARG A 456 23.02 -11.24 16.63
N THR A 457 21.81 -10.97 16.16
CA THR A 457 21.48 -9.66 15.58
C THR A 457 21.09 -8.69 16.70
N GLN A 458 21.62 -7.46 16.67
CA GLN A 458 21.18 -6.44 17.61
C GLN A 458 19.71 -6.10 17.31
N PRO A 459 18.78 -6.34 18.24
CA PRO A 459 17.37 -6.03 18.02
C PRO A 459 17.17 -4.52 17.99
N ALA A 460 16.11 -4.08 17.33
CA ALA A 460 15.70 -2.68 17.39
C ALA A 460 15.41 -2.27 18.85
N PRO A 461 15.77 -1.06 19.30
CA PRO A 461 15.58 -0.62 20.69
C PRO A 461 14.13 -0.75 21.21
N TRP A 462 13.13 -0.59 20.34
CA TRP A 462 11.73 -0.78 20.70
C TRP A 462 11.44 -2.21 21.17
N PHE A 463 12.14 -3.22 20.63
CA PHE A 463 11.88 -4.62 20.96
C PHE A 463 12.28 -4.94 22.41
N ALA A 464 13.34 -4.34 22.94
CA ALA A 464 13.66 -4.48 24.35
C ALA A 464 12.58 -3.85 25.25
N SER A 465 12.05 -2.69 24.86
CA SER A 465 10.94 -2.06 25.60
C SER A 465 9.64 -2.86 25.51
N TYR A 466 9.40 -3.48 24.36
CA TYR A 466 8.29 -4.38 24.11
C TYR A 466 8.35 -5.61 25.03
N LEU A 467 9.49 -6.31 25.09
CA LEU A 467 9.63 -7.51 25.91
C LEU A 467 9.41 -7.22 27.40
N ASN A 468 9.85 -6.05 27.86
CA ASN A 468 9.69 -5.59 29.23
C ASN A 468 8.30 -5.02 29.55
N PHE A 469 7.49 -4.69 28.53
CA PHE A 469 6.20 -4.08 28.75
C PHE A 469 5.23 -5.05 29.43
N TRP A 470 4.55 -4.58 30.47
CA TRP A 470 3.53 -5.33 31.17
C TRP A 470 2.25 -4.50 31.29
N PRO A 471 1.16 -4.86 30.58
CA PRO A 471 -0.11 -4.14 30.66
C PRO A 471 -0.64 -3.98 32.09
N ALA A 472 -0.42 -4.99 32.95
CA ALA A 472 -0.90 -4.98 34.32
C ALA A 472 -0.32 -3.82 35.15
N ASP A 473 0.94 -3.44 34.92
CA ASP A 473 1.59 -2.35 35.65
C ASP A 473 1.00 -0.99 35.24
N VAL A 474 0.67 -0.82 33.96
CA VAL A 474 0.18 0.45 33.43
C VAL A 474 -1.32 0.63 33.67
N ILE A 475 -2.11 -0.44 33.56
CA ILE A 475 -3.57 -0.37 33.70
C ILE A 475 -3.98 0.18 35.08
N GLN A 476 -3.23 -0.14 36.14
CA GLN A 476 -3.53 0.37 37.48
C GLN A 476 -3.44 1.91 37.58
N ASP A 477 -2.60 2.55 36.75
CA ASP A 477 -2.45 4.00 36.72
C ASP A 477 -3.46 4.71 35.80
N LEU A 478 -4.19 3.95 34.98
CA LEU A 478 -5.16 4.50 34.03
C LEU A 478 -6.41 5.04 34.72
N ARG A 479 -6.78 6.27 34.39
CA ARG A 479 -7.96 6.98 34.92
C ARG A 479 -9.13 6.99 33.96
N GLN A 480 -8.89 6.58 32.73
CA GLN A 480 -9.81 6.62 31.61
C GLN A 480 -10.63 5.33 31.54
N PRO A 481 -11.90 5.40 31.11
CA PRO A 481 -12.64 4.25 30.66
C PRO A 481 -11.91 3.47 29.56
N MET A 482 -12.16 2.16 29.53
CA MET A 482 -11.58 1.25 28.55
C MET A 482 -12.71 0.56 27.79
N VAL A 483 -12.63 0.57 26.46
CA VAL A 483 -13.45 -0.26 25.57
C VAL A 483 -12.52 -1.30 24.96
N VAL A 484 -12.64 -2.55 25.39
CA VAL A 484 -11.87 -3.67 24.85
C VAL A 484 -12.70 -4.29 23.73
N ALA A 485 -12.15 -4.40 22.52
CA ALA A 485 -12.84 -5.02 21.39
C ALA A 485 -12.02 -6.18 20.81
N HIS A 486 -12.68 -7.30 20.52
CA HIS A 486 -11.99 -8.53 20.11
C HIS A 486 -12.83 -9.39 19.16
N GLY A 487 -12.16 -10.02 18.19
CA GLY A 487 -12.77 -11.00 17.29
C GLY A 487 -12.66 -12.43 17.83
N ASP A 488 -13.73 -13.21 17.82
CA ASP A 488 -13.70 -14.56 18.40
C ASP A 488 -12.90 -15.60 17.60
N LEU A 489 -12.51 -15.27 16.36
CA LEU A 489 -11.56 -16.05 15.56
C LEU A 489 -10.16 -15.43 15.52
N ASP A 490 -9.82 -14.52 16.42
CA ASP A 490 -8.44 -14.06 16.52
C ASP A 490 -7.52 -15.22 16.98
N ARG A 491 -6.58 -15.60 16.11
CA ARG A 491 -5.60 -16.67 16.34
C ARG A 491 -4.18 -16.16 16.52
N GLN A 492 -3.96 -14.85 16.34
CA GLN A 492 -2.71 -14.22 16.75
C GLN A 492 -2.85 -13.85 18.22
N ILE A 493 -3.89 -13.12 18.59
CA ILE A 493 -4.17 -12.75 19.98
C ILE A 493 -5.46 -13.42 20.37
N VAL A 494 -5.35 -14.58 21.01
CA VAL A 494 -6.54 -15.38 21.32
C VAL A 494 -7.50 -14.63 22.26
N PRO A 495 -8.84 -14.86 22.18
CA PRO A 495 -9.85 -14.05 22.87
C PRO A 495 -9.69 -13.93 24.40
N ARG A 496 -8.97 -14.87 25.04
CA ARG A 496 -8.65 -14.80 26.47
C ARG A 496 -7.93 -13.50 26.85
N HIS A 497 -7.21 -12.87 25.91
CA HIS A 497 -6.52 -11.62 26.18
C HIS A 497 -7.50 -10.48 26.46
N ALA A 498 -8.58 -10.37 25.69
CA ALA A 498 -9.64 -9.40 25.96
C ALA A 498 -10.29 -9.62 27.33
N ASP A 499 -10.64 -10.87 27.67
CA ASP A 499 -11.23 -11.21 28.97
C ASP A 499 -10.31 -10.75 30.11
N ARG A 500 -9.01 -11.03 29.99
CA ARG A 500 -8.02 -10.64 30.99
C ARG A 500 -7.80 -9.13 31.06
N LEU A 501 -7.87 -8.39 29.94
CA LEU A 501 -7.81 -6.93 29.96
C LEU A 501 -9.03 -6.33 30.68
N VAL A 502 -10.21 -6.91 30.46
CA VAL A 502 -11.44 -6.51 31.15
C VAL A 502 -11.31 -6.78 32.65
N GLU A 503 -10.84 -7.98 33.04
CA GLU A 503 -10.56 -8.30 34.45
C GLU A 503 -9.59 -7.30 35.09
N MET A 504 -8.48 -6.97 34.41
CA MET A 504 -7.52 -5.98 34.89
C MET A 504 -8.16 -4.59 35.03
N GLY A 505 -8.96 -4.16 34.05
CA GLY A 505 -9.64 -2.87 34.06
C GLY A 505 -10.68 -2.75 35.18
N LEU A 506 -11.44 -3.83 35.45
CA LEU A 506 -12.41 -3.89 36.55
C LEU A 506 -11.75 -4.00 37.93
N ALA A 507 -10.54 -4.55 38.00
CA ALA A 507 -9.77 -4.71 39.23
C ALA A 507 -9.04 -3.42 39.67
N ARG A 508 -9.07 -2.35 38.88
CA ARG A 508 -8.45 -1.07 39.24
C ARG A 508 -9.05 -0.53 40.54
N ASP A 509 -8.20 0.00 41.42
CA ASP A 509 -8.61 0.66 42.66
C ASP A 509 -9.65 1.78 42.41
N ARG A 510 -9.48 2.47 41.28
CA ARG A 510 -10.45 3.45 40.80
C ARG A 510 -11.50 2.75 39.95
N ARG A 511 -12.75 2.81 40.39
CA ARG A 511 -13.90 2.36 39.60
C ARG A 511 -14.08 3.23 38.37
N VAL A 512 -13.51 2.79 37.27
CA VAL A 512 -13.65 3.38 35.95
C VAL A 512 -14.26 2.33 35.03
N GLU A 513 -15.12 2.78 34.13
CA GLU A 513 -15.90 1.92 33.24
C GLU A 513 -14.97 1.10 32.33
N THR A 514 -15.31 -0.17 32.15
CA THR A 514 -14.54 -1.12 31.33
C THR A 514 -15.56 -1.98 30.59
N GLU A 515 -15.67 -1.76 29.28
CA GLU A 515 -16.64 -2.40 28.41
C GLU A 515 -15.93 -3.43 27.51
N LEU A 516 -16.65 -4.50 27.17
CA LEU A 516 -16.20 -5.53 26.23
C LEU A 516 -17.11 -5.54 24.99
N VAL A 517 -16.51 -5.41 23.81
CA VAL A 517 -17.14 -5.64 22.51
C VAL A 517 -16.54 -6.91 21.93
N ARG A 518 -17.37 -7.94 21.73
CA ARG A 518 -16.95 -9.20 21.13
C ARG A 518 -17.77 -9.42 19.87
N VAL A 519 -17.10 -9.73 18.77
CA VAL A 519 -17.75 -9.93 17.47
C VAL A 519 -17.41 -11.30 16.92
N ASP A 520 -18.45 -12.03 16.56
CA ASP A 520 -18.35 -13.38 16.03
C ASP A 520 -17.61 -13.39 14.67
N ASN A 521 -16.85 -14.45 14.42
CA ASN A 521 -16.21 -14.73 13.14
C ASN A 521 -15.20 -13.66 12.65
N LEU A 522 -14.69 -12.79 13.53
CA LEU A 522 -13.61 -11.87 13.16
C LEU A 522 -12.25 -12.43 13.52
N ASN A 523 -11.29 -12.33 12.60
CA ASN A 523 -9.88 -12.62 12.86
C ASN A 523 -9.15 -11.42 13.49
N HIS A 524 -7.83 -11.55 13.64
CA HIS A 524 -6.97 -10.48 14.17
C HIS A 524 -7.07 -9.18 13.37
N LEU A 525 -7.23 -9.25 12.04
CA LEU A 525 -7.32 -8.07 11.16
C LEU A 525 -8.70 -7.39 11.24
N LEU A 526 -9.55 -7.82 12.17
CA LEU A 526 -10.89 -7.29 12.40
C LEU A 526 -11.84 -7.51 11.20
N VAL A 527 -11.53 -8.48 10.33
CA VAL A 527 -12.34 -8.85 9.17
C VAL A 527 -12.99 -10.23 9.35
N PRO A 528 -14.14 -10.49 8.69
CA PRO A 528 -14.77 -11.81 8.70
C PRO A 528 -13.82 -12.90 8.18
N ALA A 529 -13.71 -14.00 8.92
CA ALA A 529 -12.86 -15.14 8.61
C ALA A 529 -13.59 -16.46 8.89
N VAL A 530 -13.07 -17.55 8.35
CA VAL A 530 -13.57 -18.91 8.56
C VAL A 530 -12.76 -19.64 9.63
N THR A 531 -11.43 -19.54 9.55
CA THR A 531 -10.50 -20.18 10.49
C THR A 531 -9.89 -19.18 11.46
N GLY A 532 -9.65 -17.95 10.98
CA GLY A 532 -8.95 -16.91 11.71
C GLY A 532 -7.43 -17.02 11.69
N GLU A 533 -6.91 -18.11 11.10
CA GLU A 533 -5.49 -18.40 11.04
C GLU A 533 -4.77 -17.50 10.04
N VAL A 534 -3.50 -17.19 10.32
CA VAL A 534 -2.66 -16.33 9.45
C VAL A 534 -2.56 -16.87 8.02
N ASP A 535 -2.59 -18.19 7.85
CA ASP A 535 -2.56 -18.85 6.53
C ASP A 535 -3.81 -18.57 5.68
N GLU A 536 -4.91 -18.14 6.31
CA GLU A 536 -6.14 -17.73 5.61
C GLU A 536 -5.98 -16.35 4.94
N TYR A 537 -5.09 -15.49 5.43
CA TYR A 537 -5.05 -14.07 5.07
C TYR A 537 -4.87 -13.79 3.58
N PRO A 538 -4.00 -14.53 2.85
CA PRO A 538 -3.88 -14.36 1.40
C PRO A 538 -5.17 -14.65 0.63
N THR A 539 -6.06 -15.48 1.19
CA THR A 539 -7.31 -15.96 0.56
C THR A 539 -8.56 -15.19 0.99
N LEU A 540 -8.42 -14.20 1.87
CA LEU A 540 -9.54 -13.37 2.34
C LEU A 540 -10.24 -12.68 1.15
N THR A 541 -11.53 -12.96 1.03
CA THR A 541 -12.41 -12.37 0.00
C THR A 541 -12.94 -10.99 0.38
N LYS A 542 -13.02 -10.70 1.68
CA LYS A 542 -13.33 -9.39 2.24
C LYS A 542 -12.11 -8.84 2.95
N ARG A 543 -11.69 -7.64 2.57
CA ARG A 543 -10.50 -6.94 3.11
C ARG A 543 -10.89 -5.61 3.73
N THR A 544 -12.06 -5.59 4.37
CA THR A 544 -12.63 -4.41 5.01
C THR A 544 -12.99 -4.77 6.44
N VAL A 545 -12.55 -3.94 7.38
CA VAL A 545 -12.88 -4.10 8.81
C VAL A 545 -14.39 -4.18 9.01
N SER A 546 -14.84 -5.03 9.94
CA SER A 546 -16.25 -5.27 10.22
C SER A 546 -17.00 -3.99 10.58
N ALA A 547 -18.06 -3.70 9.81
CA ALA A 547 -18.97 -2.58 10.10
C ALA A 547 -19.66 -2.73 11.46
N GLU A 548 -19.95 -3.97 11.88
CA GLU A 548 -20.51 -4.27 13.21
C GLU A 548 -19.55 -3.88 14.33
N LEU A 549 -18.27 -4.24 14.19
CA LEU A 549 -17.23 -3.85 15.16
C LEU A 549 -17.10 -2.33 15.22
N ILE A 550 -17.05 -1.66 14.06
CA ILE A 550 -16.92 -0.20 14.00
C ILE A 550 -18.13 0.48 14.66
N ALA A 551 -19.34 0.01 14.39
CA ALA A 551 -20.57 0.52 15.00
C ALA A 551 -20.54 0.38 16.53
N ALA A 552 -20.25 -0.83 17.03
CA ALA A 552 -20.20 -1.11 18.46
C ALA A 552 -19.08 -0.32 19.16
N LEU A 553 -17.90 -0.21 18.54
CA LEU A 553 -16.78 0.59 19.07
C LEU A 553 -17.16 2.07 19.19
N GLY A 554 -17.73 2.66 18.14
CA GLY A 554 -18.10 4.07 18.14
C GLY A 554 -19.25 4.39 19.11
N GLU A 555 -20.23 3.50 19.25
CA GLU A 555 -21.26 3.58 20.28
C GLU A 555 -20.64 3.59 21.69
N LYS A 556 -19.80 2.59 22.01
CA LYS A 556 -19.17 2.47 23.32
C LYS A 556 -18.22 3.61 23.66
N LEU A 557 -17.42 4.06 22.70
CA LEU A 557 -16.57 5.24 22.88
C LEU A 557 -17.39 6.49 23.20
N ARG A 558 -18.55 6.68 22.54
CA ARG A 558 -19.44 7.79 22.83
C ARG A 558 -19.99 7.69 24.25
N GLU A 559 -20.54 6.54 24.62
CA GLU A 559 -21.10 6.29 25.96
C GLU A 559 -20.10 6.63 27.08
N VAL A 560 -18.86 6.16 26.96
CA VAL A 560 -17.87 6.35 28.03
C VAL A 560 -17.22 7.74 28.05
N MET A 561 -17.31 8.50 26.96
CA MET A 561 -16.81 9.88 26.87
C MET A 561 -17.85 10.94 27.24
N GLU A 562 -19.13 10.59 27.35
CA GLU A 562 -20.17 11.54 27.77
C GLU A 562 -19.86 12.15 29.15
N PRO A 563 -20.01 13.47 29.34
CA PRO A 563 -19.79 14.11 30.63
C PRO A 563 -20.73 13.54 31.68
N ARG A 564 -20.18 12.92 32.73
CA ARG A 564 -20.97 12.52 33.90
C ARG A 564 -21.49 13.78 34.61
N ARG A 565 -22.81 13.93 34.67
CA ARG A 565 -23.52 15.02 35.37
C ARG A 565 -23.22 15.07 36.87
#